data_AF-A0AAW0KIU9-F1
#
_entry.id   AF-A0AAW0KIU9-F1
#
_cell.length_a   1.000
_cell.length_b   1.000
_cell.length_c   1.000
_cell.angle_alpha   90.00
_cell.angle_beta   90.00
_cell.angle_gamma   90.00
#
_symmetry.space_group_name_H-M   'P 1'
#
loop_
_entity.id
_entity.type
_entity.pdbx_description
1 polymer ?
#
loop_
_entity_poly.entity_id
_entity_poly.type
_entity_poly.pdbx_seq_one_letter_code
_entity_poly.pdbx_strand_id
1 'polypeptide(L)'
;MANQKHLLTFLRSLLLSLSLWGHEPLLMAAKELIPVGVVLDLKSPVGRVAESYMSMALHDFYAVNYDYHTRLALFTKDSGDGVITAASTGML
;
A
#
# COMPACT_ATOMS: atom_id res chain seq x y z
N MET A 1 23.24 -38.80 -30.68
CA MET A 1 22.44 -39.07 -29.45
C MET A 1 23.04 -38.51 -28.14
N ALA A 2 24.35 -38.26 -28.03
CA ALA A 2 24.94 -37.74 -26.78
C ALA A 2 24.54 -36.29 -26.45
N ASN A 3 24.49 -35.40 -27.46
CA ASN A 3 24.26 -33.96 -27.26
C ASN A 3 22.82 -33.61 -26.80
N GLN A 4 21.84 -34.44 -27.16
CA GLN A 4 20.43 -34.27 -26.76
C GLN A 4 20.24 -34.51 -25.25
N LYS A 5 21.00 -35.45 -24.67
CA LYS A 5 20.94 -35.74 -23.23
C LYS A 5 21.46 -34.56 -22.42
N HIS A 6 22.56 -33.95 -22.86
CA HIS A 6 23.14 -32.75 -22.22
C HIS A 6 22.23 -31.54 -22.31
N LEU A 7 21.57 -31.33 -23.46
CA LEU A 7 20.58 -30.26 -23.61
C LEU A 7 19.39 -30.43 -22.66
N LEU A 8 18.91 -31.67 -22.48
CA LEU A 8 17.81 -31.96 -21.58
C LEU A 8 18.19 -31.77 -20.10
N THR A 9 19.39 -32.16 -19.68
CA THR A 9 19.87 -31.89 -18.32
C THR A 9 20.08 -30.40 -18.09
N PHE A 10 20.63 -29.68 -19.07
CA PHE A 10 20.79 -28.23 -18.98
C PHE A 10 19.45 -27.51 -18.88
N LEU A 11 18.47 -27.87 -19.72
CA LEU A 11 17.12 -27.28 -19.68
C LEU A 11 16.42 -27.57 -18.35
N ARG A 12 16.57 -28.79 -17.81
CA ARG A 12 16.03 -29.12 -16.48
C ARG A 12 16.68 -28.30 -15.38
N SER A 13 18.01 -28.16 -15.40
CA SER A 13 18.73 -27.32 -14.43
C SER A 13 18.31 -25.85 -14.54
N LEU A 14 18.13 -25.34 -15.76
CA LEU A 14 17.68 -23.98 -16.03
C LEU A 14 16.26 -23.75 -15.51
N LEU A 15 15.34 -24.69 -15.79
CA LEU A 15 13.97 -24.65 -15.27
C LEU A 15 13.93 -24.71 -13.74
N LEU A 16 14.78 -25.54 -13.10
CA LEU A 16 14.91 -25.57 -11.64
C LEU A 16 15.43 -24.23 -11.09
N SER A 17 16.45 -23.62 -11.73
CA SER A 17 16.95 -22.31 -11.31
C SER A 17 15.93 -21.19 -11.49
N LEU A 18 15.12 -21.22 -12.56
CA LEU A 18 14.05 -20.26 -12.78
C LEU A 18 12.91 -20.44 -11.78
N SER A 19 12.57 -21.68 -11.41
CA SER A 19 11.60 -21.92 -10.33
C SER A 19 12.10 -21.42 -8.97
N LEU A 20 13.41 -21.50 -8.70
CA LEU A 20 14.01 -20.95 -7.48
C LEU A 20 14.04 -19.42 -7.47
N TRP A 21 14.12 -18.77 -8.65
CA TRP A 21 14.09 -17.31 -8.80
C TRP A 21 12.67 -16.72 -8.76
N GLY A 22 11.65 -17.55 -9.01
CA GLY A 22 10.23 -17.13 -9.03
C GLY A 22 9.53 -17.17 -7.67
N HIS A 23 10.21 -17.59 -6.60
CA HIS A 23 9.67 -17.58 -5.25
C HIS A 23 10.24 -16.40 -4.46
N GLU A 24 9.74 -15.20 -4.76
CA GLU A 24 9.62 -14.18 -3.70
C GLU A 24 8.93 -14.89 -2.51
N PRO A 25 9.53 -14.93 -1.31
CA PRO A 25 8.91 -15.63 -0.19
C PRO A 25 7.52 -15.03 0.01
N LEU A 26 6.51 -15.86 -0.23
CA LEU A 26 5.07 -15.57 -0.15
C LEU A 26 4.59 -15.35 1.29
N LEU A 27 5.48 -14.86 2.15
CA LEU A 27 5.14 -14.05 3.29
C LEU A 27 5.45 -12.62 2.85
N MET A 28 4.51 -12.05 2.08
CA MET A 28 4.33 -10.60 2.09
C MET A 28 4.29 -10.24 3.58
N ALA A 29 5.40 -9.76 4.13
CA ALA A 29 5.46 -9.36 5.52
C ALA A 29 4.26 -8.44 5.71
N ALA A 30 3.35 -8.82 6.62
CA ALA A 30 2.08 -8.13 6.76
C ALA A 30 2.37 -6.63 6.87
N LYS A 31 1.89 -5.85 5.89
CA LYS A 31 2.27 -4.45 5.82
C LYS A 31 1.69 -3.74 7.02
N GLU A 32 2.56 -3.18 7.85
CA GLU A 32 2.18 -2.52 9.09
C GLU A 32 1.30 -1.30 8.76
N LEU A 33 0.09 -1.26 9.30
CA LEU A 33 -0.83 -0.14 9.10
C LEU A 33 -0.57 0.92 10.17
N ILE A 34 -0.24 2.12 9.74
CA ILE A 34 -0.04 3.28 10.59
C ILE A 34 -1.31 4.13 10.57
N PRO A 35 -2.10 4.16 11.66
CA PRO A 35 -3.33 4.94 11.71
C PRO A 35 -3.02 6.44 11.77
N VAL A 36 -3.69 7.22 10.93
CA VAL A 36 -3.56 8.68 10.87
C VAL A 36 -4.96 9.30 10.92
N GLY A 37 -5.23 10.08 11.95
CA GLY A 37 -6.47 10.85 12.07
C GLY A 37 -6.44 12.10 11.19
N VAL A 38 -7.52 12.36 10.48
CA VAL A 38 -7.69 13.55 9.64
C VAL A 38 -9.01 14.23 10.01
N VAL A 39 -8.96 15.52 10.36
CA VAL A 39 -10.16 16.31 10.67
C VAL A 39 -10.37 17.33 9.57
N LEU A 40 -11.52 17.28 8.89
CA LEU A 40 -11.90 18.17 7.79
C LEU A 40 -13.33 18.67 7.97
N ASP A 41 -13.64 19.86 7.46
CA ASP A 41 -15.03 20.27 7.28
C ASP A 41 -15.61 19.58 6.04
N LEU A 42 -16.23 18.42 6.23
CA LEU A 42 -16.78 17.60 5.13
C LEU A 42 -18.10 18.18 4.58
N LYS A 43 -18.70 19.13 5.31
CA LYS A 43 -19.86 19.90 4.82
C LYS A 43 -19.42 20.95 3.81
N SER A 44 -18.20 21.47 3.91
CA SER A 44 -17.62 22.38 2.92
C SER A 44 -17.18 21.68 1.61
N PRO A 45 -17.26 22.38 0.45
CA PRO A 45 -16.67 21.87 -0.79
C PRO A 45 -15.16 21.63 -0.67
N VAL A 46 -14.44 22.50 0.06
CA VAL A 46 -12.99 22.40 0.22
C VAL A 46 -12.60 21.15 0.99
N GLY A 47 -13.30 20.81 2.07
CA GLY A 47 -13.00 19.61 2.85
C GLY A 47 -13.27 18.32 2.08
N ARG A 48 -14.35 18.24 1.29
CA ARG A 48 -14.61 17.08 0.41
C ARG A 48 -13.56 16.92 -0.67
N VAL A 49 -13.13 18.03 -1.26
CA VAL A 49 -12.05 18.05 -2.23
C VAL A 49 -10.76 17.57 -1.56
N ALA A 50 -10.39 18.12 -0.40
CA ALA A 50 -9.19 17.72 0.34
C ALA A 50 -9.19 16.23 0.68
N GLU A 51 -10.30 15.68 1.18
CA GLU A 51 -10.43 14.24 1.44
C GLU A 51 -10.14 13.39 0.18
N SER A 52 -10.75 13.76 -0.94
CA SER A 52 -10.57 13.05 -2.21
C SER A 52 -9.11 13.09 -2.68
N TYR A 53 -8.48 14.26 -2.64
CA TYR A 53 -7.08 14.43 -3.04
C TYR A 53 -6.11 13.69 -2.11
N MET A 54 -6.37 13.66 -0.80
CA MET A 54 -5.55 12.89 0.15
C MET A 54 -5.63 11.38 -0.15
N SER A 55 -6.82 10.86 -0.42
CA SER A 55 -7.03 9.46 -0.79
C SER A 55 -6.30 9.10 -2.10
N MET A 56 -6.41 9.96 -3.12
CA MET A 56 -5.71 9.78 -4.39
C MET A 56 -4.19 9.83 -4.23
N ALA A 57 -3.67 10.83 -3.52
CA ALA A 57 -2.23 10.98 -3.29
C ALA A 57 -1.66 9.78 -2.53
N LEU A 58 -2.39 9.24 -1.54
CA LEU A 58 -2.00 8.04 -0.81
C LEU A 58 -1.93 6.81 -1.72
N HIS A 59 -2.94 6.64 -2.57
CA HIS A 59 -2.98 5.56 -3.54
C HIS A 59 -1.80 5.65 -4.52
N ASP A 60 -1.59 6.81 -5.13
CA ASP A 60 -0.53 7.04 -6.12
C ASP A 60 0.87 6.87 -5.49
N PHE A 61 1.05 7.34 -4.26
CA PHE A 61 2.29 7.16 -3.51
C PHE A 61 2.63 5.67 -3.34
N TYR A 62 1.67 4.85 -2.94
CA TYR A 62 1.91 3.42 -2.72
C TYR A 62 1.84 2.55 -3.97
N ALA A 63 1.31 3.07 -5.08
CA ALA A 63 1.43 2.44 -6.39
C ALA A 63 2.90 2.44 -6.87
N VAL A 64 3.65 3.50 -6.56
CA VAL A 64 5.10 3.59 -6.87
C VAL A 64 5.96 2.94 -5.78
N ASN A 65 5.56 3.06 -4.50
CA ASN A 65 6.28 2.51 -3.34
C ASN A 65 5.59 1.25 -2.80
N TYR A 66 5.41 0.25 -3.66
CA TYR A 66 4.62 -0.94 -3.32
C TYR A 66 5.30 -1.81 -2.24
N ASP A 67 6.63 -1.77 -2.20
CA ASP A 67 7.57 -2.58 -1.40
C ASP A 67 7.84 -2.04 0.01
N TYR A 68 7.36 -0.82 0.33
CA TYR A 68 7.44 -0.30 1.69
C TYR A 68 6.79 -1.31 2.66
N HIS A 69 7.25 -1.38 3.90
CA HIS A 69 6.66 -2.28 4.91
C HIS A 69 5.61 -1.61 5.80
N THR A 70 5.39 -0.29 5.65
CA THR A 70 4.37 0.50 6.37
C THR A 70 3.38 1.15 5.41
N ARG A 71 2.05 0.97 5.58
CA ARG A 71 0.97 1.71 4.87
C ARG A 71 0.34 2.72 5.85
N LEU A 72 0.11 3.97 5.45
CA LEU A 72 -0.80 4.84 6.19
C LEU A 72 -2.25 4.38 5.99
N ALA A 73 -3.05 4.46 7.06
CA ALA A 73 -4.50 4.33 7.02
C ALA A 73 -5.13 5.65 7.51
N LEU A 74 -5.79 6.36 6.60
CA LEU A 74 -6.42 7.64 6.91
C LEU A 74 -7.80 7.40 7.54
N PHE A 75 -8.04 8.01 8.69
CA PHE A 75 -9.32 8.02 9.39
C PHE A 75 -9.87 9.44 9.41
N THR A 76 -10.70 9.75 8.42
CA THR A 76 -11.28 11.08 8.27
C THR A 76 -12.51 11.25 9.16
N LYS A 77 -12.61 12.39 9.84
CA LYS A 77 -13.71 12.77 10.73
C LYS A 77 -14.14 14.20 10.38
N ASP A 78 -15.46 14.46 10.43
CA ASP A 78 -16.00 15.79 10.21
C ASP A 78 -15.62 16.73 11.37
N SER A 79 -15.29 17.98 11.06
CA SER A 79 -14.92 18.99 12.06
C SER A 79 -16.10 19.41 12.95
N GLY A 80 -17.33 19.15 12.54
CA GLY A 80 -18.53 19.67 13.19
C GLY A 80 -18.66 21.19 13.05
N ASP A 81 -19.53 21.77 13.87
CA ASP A 81 -19.99 23.16 13.71
C ASP A 81 -19.14 24.19 14.47
N GLY A 82 -17.81 23.98 14.57
CA GLY A 82 -16.91 24.98 15.17
C GLY A 82 -15.53 24.46 15.56
N VAL A 83 -14.65 25.41 15.92
CA VAL A 83 -13.24 25.13 16.24
C VAL A 83 -13.08 24.24 17.48
N ILE A 84 -13.93 24.40 18.49
CA ILE A 84 -13.88 23.59 19.72
C ILE A 84 -14.21 22.13 19.41
N THR A 85 -15.26 21.90 18.61
CA THR A 85 -15.65 20.57 18.16
C THR A 85 -14.57 19.95 17.28
N ALA A 86 -14.00 20.73 16.35
CA ALA A 86 -12.90 20.25 15.52
C ALA A 86 -11.68 19.80 16.36
N ALA A 87 -11.32 20.59 17.38
CA ALA A 87 -10.20 20.27 18.26
C ALA A 87 -10.46 19.02 19.12
N SER A 88 -11.69 18.84 19.63
CA SER A 88 -12.03 17.67 20.43
C SER A 88 -12.23 16.40 19.60
N THR A 89 -12.63 16.52 18.33
CA THR A 89 -12.79 15.40 17.39
C THR A 89 -11.51 14.57 17.20
N GLY A 90 -10.33 15.21 17.30
CA GLY A 90 -9.04 14.54 17.19
C GLY A 90 -8.54 13.87 18.48
N MET A 91 -9.23 14.05 19.61
CA MET A 91 -8.84 13.49 20.91
C MET A 91 -9.48 12.12 21.20
N LEU A 92 -10.35 11.62 20.30
CA LEU A 92 -11.09 10.35 20.40
C LEU A 92 -10.70 9.38 19.29
#